data_AF-A0A7V9P4N8-F1
#
_entry.id   AF-A0A7V9P4N8-F1
#
_cell.length_a   1.000
_cell.length_b   1.000
_cell.length_c   1.000
_cell.angle_alpha   90.00
_cell.angle_beta   90.00
_cell.angle_gamma   90.00
#
_symmetry.space_group_name_H-M   'P 1'
#
loop_
_entity.id
_entity.type
_entity.pdbx_description
1 polymer ?
#
loop_
_entity_poly.entity_id
_entity_poly.type
_entity_poly.pdbx_seq_one_letter_code
_entity_poly.pdbx_strand_id
1 'polypeptide(L)'
;MPAAEERYLARLVARVRAELGEDLVGVYAGGSWALGDYEPGRSDLDVAVVTRDRLPHFRLAALAMALRHDTLPCPARGLELVVYPVAAVRSPSTTPGFDLNLNTGAGLPERIDFEPVSGEAHWFAIDRSILAENGVALHGPPARDVFAVFSRELLSPVLAEALRRGGTAAPAVLNACRTLRFVADGVWESKRGAAAWMLARGEERVLVEAALRVRAGQEESLDPAAVERFIGRVLAQLEA
;
A
#
# COMPACT_ATOMS: atom_id res chain seq x y z
N MET A 1 9.13 15.68 1.22
CA MET A 1 7.80 15.66 0.56
C MET A 1 7.68 16.93 -0.24
N PRO A 2 6.88 17.01 -1.32
CA PRO A 2 6.46 18.31 -1.81
C PRO A 2 5.49 18.96 -0.82
N ALA A 3 5.58 20.28 -0.65
CA ALA A 3 4.89 20.99 0.43
C ALA A 3 3.35 20.93 0.34
N ALA A 4 2.79 20.64 -0.83
CA ALA A 4 1.34 20.54 -1.02
C ALA A 4 0.77 19.29 -0.33
N GLU A 5 1.44 18.15 -0.48
CA GLU A 5 1.13 16.87 0.15
C GLU A 5 1.29 16.95 1.67
N GLU A 6 2.33 17.62 2.18
CA GLU A 6 2.50 17.81 3.63
C GLU A 6 1.32 18.57 4.23
N ARG A 7 0.91 19.68 3.58
CA ARG A 7 -0.26 20.46 4.01
C ARG A 7 -1.54 19.66 3.87
N TYR A 8 -1.67 18.83 2.84
CA TYR A 8 -2.83 17.97 2.67
C TYR A 8 -2.93 16.94 3.80
N LEU A 9 -1.85 16.21 4.10
CA LEU A 9 -1.81 15.23 5.18
C LEU A 9 -2.09 15.88 6.55
N ALA A 10 -1.55 17.07 6.81
CA ALA A 10 -1.86 17.81 8.04
C ALA A 10 -3.37 18.15 8.16
N ARG A 11 -4.01 18.58 7.06
CA ARG A 11 -5.46 18.84 7.03
C ARG A 11 -6.29 17.56 7.15
N LEU A 12 -5.84 16.48 6.51
CA LEU A 12 -6.46 15.15 6.63
C LEU A 12 -6.45 14.71 8.09
N VAL A 13 -5.30 14.76 8.75
CA VAL A 13 -5.17 14.45 10.19
C VAL A 13 -6.11 15.32 11.03
N ALA A 14 -6.17 16.63 10.76
CA ALA A 14 -7.05 17.52 11.52
C ALA A 14 -8.53 17.14 11.39
N ARG A 15 -8.97 16.74 10.18
CA ARG A 15 -10.35 16.28 9.94
C ARG A 15 -10.62 14.93 10.59
N VAL A 16 -9.72 13.96 10.44
CA VAL A 16 -9.85 12.66 11.11
C VAL A 16 -9.99 12.83 12.62
N ARG A 17 -9.18 13.73 13.22
CA ARG A 17 -9.27 14.05 14.65
C ARG A 17 -10.60 14.68 15.04
N ALA A 18 -11.13 15.59 14.22
CA ALA A 18 -12.41 16.22 14.48
C ALA A 18 -13.59 15.22 14.40
N GLU A 19 -13.57 14.31 13.43
CA GLU A 19 -14.64 13.32 13.23
C GLU A 19 -14.59 12.16 14.23
N LEU A 20 -13.39 11.73 14.63
CA LEU A 20 -13.20 10.54 15.46
C LEU A 20 -12.97 10.87 16.95
N GLY A 21 -12.44 12.04 17.27
CA GLY A 21 -12.20 12.47 18.65
C GLY A 21 -11.39 11.43 19.43
N GLU A 22 -11.92 11.04 20.59
CA GLU A 22 -11.29 10.05 21.47
C GLU A 22 -11.24 8.64 20.87
N ASP A 23 -12.00 8.32 19.82
CA ASP A 23 -11.95 7.00 19.17
C ASP A 23 -10.65 6.79 18.36
N LEU A 24 -9.90 7.86 18.05
CA LEU A 24 -8.68 7.80 17.25
C LEU A 24 -7.47 7.33 18.07
N VAL A 25 -6.77 6.32 17.54
CA VAL A 25 -5.46 5.87 18.06
C VAL A 25 -4.31 6.52 17.29
N GLY A 26 -4.41 6.61 15.96
CA GLY A 26 -3.39 7.24 15.15
C GLY A 26 -3.70 7.28 13.65
N VAL A 27 -2.89 8.03 12.93
CA VAL A 27 -2.94 8.19 11.46
C VAL A 27 -1.53 7.99 10.91
N TYR A 28 -1.38 7.14 9.90
CA TYR A 28 -0.09 6.67 9.42
C TYR A 28 -0.03 6.75 7.91
N ALA A 29 1.06 7.29 7.38
CA ALA A 29 1.35 7.22 5.95
C ALA A 29 2.17 5.97 5.64
N GLY A 30 1.78 5.24 4.59
CA GLY A 30 2.38 3.99 4.14
C GLY A 30 2.93 4.08 2.71
N GLY A 31 2.97 2.91 2.06
CA GLY A 31 3.27 2.73 0.64
C GLY A 31 4.49 3.51 0.14
N SER A 32 4.35 4.17 -1.02
CA SER A 32 5.50 4.83 -1.67
C SER A 32 6.05 6.01 -0.86
N TRP A 33 5.20 6.63 -0.03
CA TRP A 33 5.61 7.69 0.88
C TRP A 33 6.58 7.17 1.95
N ALA A 34 6.15 6.14 2.67
CA ALA A 34 6.92 5.48 3.73
C ALA A 34 8.24 4.87 3.20
N LEU A 35 8.22 4.33 1.98
CA LEU A 35 9.36 3.66 1.36
C LEU A 35 10.31 4.61 0.62
N GLY A 36 10.10 5.94 0.69
CA GLY A 36 10.98 6.93 0.04
C GLY A 36 10.92 6.93 -1.49
N ASP A 37 9.83 6.41 -2.07
CA ASP A 37 9.64 6.20 -3.51
C ASP A 37 8.45 6.99 -4.08
N TYR A 38 8.01 8.02 -3.36
CA TYR A 38 6.91 8.88 -3.78
C TYR A 38 7.30 9.73 -5.00
N GLU A 39 6.47 9.68 -6.04
CA GLU A 39 6.62 10.46 -7.27
C GLU A 39 5.47 11.46 -7.40
N PRO A 40 5.73 12.78 -7.31
CA PRO A 40 4.68 13.79 -7.43
C PRO A 40 3.90 13.67 -8.74
N GLY A 41 2.57 13.73 -8.64
CA GLY A 41 1.65 13.57 -9.78
C GLY A 41 1.49 12.15 -10.30
N ARG A 42 2.19 11.15 -9.73
CA ARG A 42 2.13 9.75 -10.19
C ARG A 42 1.87 8.75 -9.07
N SER A 43 2.38 9.01 -7.87
CA SER A 43 2.06 8.26 -6.67
C SER A 43 0.74 8.74 -6.05
N ASP A 44 0.06 7.81 -5.40
CA ASP A 44 -1.00 8.10 -4.45
C ASP A 44 -0.43 8.37 -3.05
N LEU A 45 -1.30 8.85 -2.17
CA LEU A 45 -1.04 8.87 -0.74
C LEU A 45 -1.75 7.68 -0.09
N ASP A 46 -0.96 6.76 0.47
CA ASP A 46 -1.45 5.60 1.20
C ASP A 46 -1.57 5.96 2.68
N VAL A 47 -2.77 5.92 3.26
CA VAL A 47 -3.02 6.32 4.64
C VAL A 47 -3.80 5.25 5.41
N ALA A 48 -3.29 4.85 6.57
CA ALA A 48 -4.05 4.06 7.53
C ALA A 48 -4.52 4.92 8.70
N VAL A 49 -5.80 4.82 9.05
CA VAL A 49 -6.38 5.39 10.27
C VAL A 49 -6.68 4.23 11.23
N VAL A 50 -6.22 4.34 12.47
CA VAL A 50 -6.44 3.29 13.49
C VAL A 50 -7.38 3.83 14.56
N THR A 51 -8.46 3.11 14.83
CA THR A 51 -9.46 3.43 15.87
C THR A 51 -9.33 2.50 17.08
N ARG A 52 -9.83 2.91 18.25
CA ARG A 52 -9.81 2.07 19.45
C ARG A 52 -10.64 0.80 19.26
N ASP A 53 -11.84 0.96 18.75
CA ASP A 53 -12.82 -0.09 18.52
C ASP A 53 -13.41 0.03 17.12
N ARG A 54 -14.22 -0.97 16.72
CA ARG A 54 -14.98 -0.88 15.49
C ARG A 54 -15.98 0.27 15.56
N LEU A 55 -16.08 1.04 14.48
CA LEU A 55 -17.01 2.17 14.40
C LEU A 55 -18.32 1.77 13.71
N PRO A 56 -19.46 2.36 14.11
CA PRO A 56 -20.71 2.14 13.41
C PRO A 56 -20.67 2.78 12.01
N HIS A 57 -21.34 2.15 11.05
CA HIS A 57 -21.36 2.53 9.64
C HIS A 57 -21.61 4.04 9.40
N PHE A 58 -22.53 4.67 10.15
CA PHE A 58 -22.83 6.09 9.98
C PHE A 58 -21.63 7.01 10.30
N ARG A 59 -20.78 6.66 11.27
CA ARG A 59 -19.55 7.42 11.60
C ARG A 59 -18.52 7.26 10.49
N LEU A 60 -18.37 6.05 9.96
CA LEU A 60 -17.44 5.74 8.86
C LEU A 60 -17.87 6.44 7.56
N ALA A 61 -19.18 6.46 7.26
CA ALA A 61 -19.72 7.20 6.13
C ALA A 61 -19.50 8.72 6.26
N ALA A 62 -19.71 9.29 7.46
CA ALA A 62 -19.42 10.70 7.71
C ALA A 62 -17.93 11.02 7.52
N LEU A 63 -17.03 10.15 8.04
CA LEU A 63 -15.60 10.27 7.83
C LEU A 63 -15.24 10.22 6.35
N ALA A 64 -15.77 9.26 5.59
CA ALA A 64 -15.52 9.14 4.15
C ALA A 64 -15.94 10.41 3.41
N MET A 65 -17.13 10.95 3.74
CA MET A 65 -17.61 12.21 3.17
C MET A 65 -16.71 13.40 3.50
N ALA A 66 -16.19 13.48 4.72
CA ALA A 66 -15.28 14.54 5.15
C ALA A 66 -13.91 14.50 4.47
N LEU A 67 -13.49 13.32 3.97
CA LEU A 67 -12.16 13.07 3.41
C LEU A 67 -12.13 12.94 1.89
N ARG A 68 -13.28 12.77 1.24
CA ARG A 68 -13.35 12.64 -0.23
C ARG A 68 -12.76 13.86 -0.94
N HIS A 69 -12.23 13.65 -2.14
CA HIS A 69 -11.56 14.66 -2.95
C HIS A 69 -12.37 15.95 -3.11
N ASP A 70 -13.68 15.85 -3.34
CA ASP A 70 -14.56 17.02 -3.49
C ASP A 70 -14.61 17.92 -2.24
N THR A 71 -14.39 17.33 -1.07
CA THR A 71 -14.43 18.04 0.22
C THR A 71 -13.02 18.36 0.73
N LEU A 72 -12.04 17.52 0.43
CA LEU A 72 -10.62 17.69 0.72
C LEU A 72 -9.80 17.37 -0.54
N PRO A 73 -9.56 18.36 -1.42
CA PRO A 73 -8.85 18.12 -2.67
C PRO A 73 -7.45 17.56 -2.45
N CYS A 74 -7.25 16.30 -2.87
CA CYS A 74 -5.97 15.61 -2.83
C CYS A 74 -5.03 16.15 -3.92
N PRO A 75 -3.81 16.62 -3.57
CA PRO A 75 -2.84 17.12 -4.54
C PRO A 75 -2.06 16.02 -5.27
N ALA A 76 -2.13 14.77 -4.79
CA ALA A 76 -1.50 13.61 -5.40
C ALA A 76 -2.38 13.00 -6.51
N ARG A 77 -1.97 11.86 -7.09
CA ARG A 77 -2.81 11.09 -8.03
C ARG A 77 -4.14 10.70 -7.37
N GLY A 78 -4.07 10.26 -6.12
CA GLY A 78 -5.20 9.94 -5.28
C GLY A 78 -4.81 9.74 -3.82
N LEU A 79 -5.82 9.50 -2.99
CA LEU A 79 -5.73 9.02 -1.62
C LEU A 79 -6.31 7.60 -1.60
N GLU A 80 -5.52 6.64 -1.13
CA GLU A 80 -5.97 5.31 -0.71
C GLU A 80 -5.95 5.30 0.83
N LEU A 81 -7.11 5.29 1.46
CA LEU A 81 -7.26 5.38 2.90
C LEU A 81 -8.01 4.18 3.45
N VAL A 82 -7.43 3.52 4.45
CA VAL A 82 -8.06 2.38 5.13
C VAL A 82 -8.19 2.66 6.62
N VAL A 83 -9.38 2.43 7.19
CA VAL A 83 -9.65 2.54 8.62
C VAL A 83 -9.69 1.15 9.23
N TYR A 84 -8.92 0.94 10.29
CA TYR A 84 -8.85 -0.32 11.02
C TYR A 84 -9.13 -0.11 12.51
N PRO A 85 -9.87 -1.02 13.18
CA PRO A 85 -9.84 -1.10 14.63
C PRO A 85 -8.46 -1.58 15.10
N VAL A 86 -7.99 -1.12 16.25
CA VAL A 86 -6.63 -1.43 16.78
C VAL A 86 -6.41 -2.93 16.93
N ALA A 87 -7.46 -3.69 17.27
CA ALA A 87 -7.41 -5.14 17.36
C ALA A 87 -7.04 -5.82 16.03
N ALA A 88 -7.43 -5.24 14.89
CA ALA A 88 -7.14 -5.79 13.56
C ALA A 88 -5.70 -5.50 13.09
N VAL A 89 -5.06 -4.43 13.57
CA VAL A 89 -3.67 -4.10 13.22
C VAL A 89 -2.65 -4.70 14.18
N ARG A 90 -3.05 -5.00 15.42
CA ARG A 90 -2.20 -5.66 16.43
C ARG A 90 -2.15 -7.19 16.30
N SER A 91 -2.92 -7.76 15.37
CA SER A 91 -2.88 -9.18 15.06
C SER A 91 -2.32 -9.35 13.63
N PRO A 92 -1.24 -10.15 13.45
CA PRO A 92 -0.74 -10.45 12.11
C PRO A 92 -1.69 -11.45 11.46
N SER A 93 -2.74 -10.93 10.81
CA SER A 93 -3.78 -11.70 10.12
C SER A 93 -3.83 -11.34 8.65
N THR A 94 -4.01 -12.35 7.78
CA THR A 94 -4.21 -12.15 6.34
C THR A 94 -5.62 -11.69 5.99
N THR A 95 -6.56 -11.73 6.94
CA THR A 95 -7.90 -11.15 6.76
C THR A 95 -7.82 -9.63 6.65
N PRO A 96 -8.61 -8.97 5.79
CA PRO A 96 -8.56 -7.52 5.64
C PRO A 96 -8.79 -6.76 6.94
N GLY A 97 -9.86 -7.08 7.67
CA GLY A 97 -10.10 -6.54 9.01
C GLY A 97 -10.33 -5.03 9.08
N PHE A 98 -10.58 -4.36 7.95
CA PHE A 98 -10.92 -2.94 7.92
C PHE A 98 -12.40 -2.69 8.29
N ASP A 99 -12.68 -1.44 8.65
CA ASP A 99 -14.02 -0.87 8.82
C ASP A 99 -14.41 0.03 7.64
N LEU A 100 -13.43 0.70 7.02
CA LEU A 100 -13.63 1.50 5.80
C LEU A 100 -12.40 1.36 4.88
N ASN A 101 -12.66 1.18 3.58
CA ASN A 101 -11.70 1.34 2.50
C ASN A 101 -12.18 2.48 1.59
N LEU A 102 -11.41 3.56 1.49
CA LEU A 102 -11.74 4.79 0.76
C LEU A 102 -10.66 5.09 -0.27
N ASN A 103 -11.04 5.09 -1.56
CA ASN A 103 -10.21 5.61 -2.64
C ASN A 103 -10.85 6.87 -3.21
N THR A 104 -10.08 7.94 -3.35
CA THR A 104 -10.58 9.22 -3.88
C THR A 104 -9.45 10.05 -4.48
N GLY A 105 -9.72 10.82 -5.54
CA GLY A 105 -8.71 11.65 -6.19
C GLY A 105 -9.00 11.90 -7.66
N ALA A 106 -8.23 12.78 -8.29
CA ALA A 106 -8.39 13.10 -9.71
C ALA A 106 -7.91 11.96 -10.64
N GLY A 107 -6.95 11.15 -10.20
CA GLY A 107 -6.36 10.05 -10.96
C GLY A 107 -6.67 8.66 -10.40
N LEU A 108 -7.67 8.53 -9.54
CA LEU A 108 -8.09 7.29 -8.90
C LEU A 108 -9.61 7.18 -8.89
N PRO A 109 -10.21 6.07 -9.37
CA PRO A 109 -11.66 5.88 -9.30
C PRO A 109 -12.15 5.97 -7.87
N GLU A 110 -13.26 6.69 -7.67
CA GLU A 110 -13.85 6.80 -6.34
C GLU A 110 -14.39 5.44 -5.88
N ARG A 111 -14.07 5.09 -4.63
CA ARG A 111 -14.48 3.83 -4.02
C ARG A 111 -14.69 4.00 -2.52
N ILE A 112 -15.75 3.42 -2.00
CA ILE A 112 -16.06 3.39 -0.57
C ILE A 112 -16.60 2.00 -0.25
N ASP A 113 -15.80 1.18 0.45
CA ASP A 113 -16.24 -0.12 0.94
C ASP A 113 -16.25 -0.15 2.46
N PHE A 114 -17.27 -0.79 3.02
CA PHE A 114 -17.37 -1.07 4.45
C PHE A 114 -17.20 -2.56 4.74
N GLU A 115 -17.11 -3.39 3.70
CA GLU A 115 -16.90 -4.82 3.79
C GLU A 115 -15.88 -5.26 2.74
N PRO A 116 -15.08 -6.30 3.01
CA PRO A 116 -14.10 -6.80 2.04
C PRO A 116 -14.71 -7.30 0.74
N VAL A 117 -14.09 -6.94 -0.37
CA VAL A 117 -14.41 -7.50 -1.69
C VAL A 117 -13.61 -8.78 -1.94
N SER A 118 -14.28 -9.81 -2.45
CA SER A 118 -13.67 -11.13 -2.65
C SER A 118 -12.41 -11.06 -3.51
N GLY A 119 -11.33 -11.62 -2.96
CA GLY A 119 -10.03 -11.73 -3.60
C GLY A 119 -9.15 -10.47 -3.56
N GLU A 120 -9.61 -9.37 -2.97
CA GLU A 120 -8.76 -8.19 -2.75
C GLU A 120 -8.06 -8.20 -1.39
N ALA A 121 -8.19 -9.30 -0.65
CA ALA A 121 -7.72 -9.40 0.72
C ALA A 121 -6.20 -9.21 0.87
N HIS A 122 -5.45 -9.60 -0.17
CA HIS A 122 -4.00 -9.61 -0.16
C HIS A 122 -3.37 -8.22 0.06
N TRP A 123 -3.95 -7.17 -0.51
CA TRP A 123 -3.44 -5.80 -0.38
C TRP A 123 -3.40 -5.35 1.08
N PHE A 124 -4.47 -5.59 1.84
CA PHE A 124 -4.58 -5.14 3.23
C PHE A 124 -3.56 -5.78 4.17
N ALA A 125 -3.18 -7.04 3.92
CA ALA A 125 -2.13 -7.71 4.69
C ALA A 125 -0.73 -7.18 4.33
N ILE A 126 -0.47 -6.97 3.03
CA ILE A 126 0.78 -6.38 2.54
C ILE A 126 0.96 -4.96 3.10
N ASP A 127 -0.06 -4.11 3.01
CA ASP A 127 0.04 -2.71 3.46
C ASP A 127 0.25 -2.59 4.97
N ARG A 128 -0.44 -3.40 5.78
CA ARG A 128 -0.21 -3.44 7.23
C ARG A 128 1.20 -3.92 7.57
N SER A 129 1.74 -4.88 6.82
CA SER A 129 3.12 -5.33 7.03
C SER A 129 4.15 -4.25 6.66
N ILE A 130 3.91 -3.49 5.58
CA ILE A 130 4.75 -2.33 5.22
C ILE A 130 4.66 -1.25 6.30
N LEU A 131 3.45 -0.97 6.81
CA LEU A 131 3.23 0.02 7.88
C LEU A 131 3.95 -0.37 9.17
N ALA A 132 3.99 -1.66 9.54
CA ALA A 132 4.71 -2.14 10.71
C ALA A 132 6.22 -1.83 10.66
N GLU A 133 6.83 -1.96 9.48
CA GLU A 133 8.27 -1.75 9.29
C GLU A 133 8.64 -0.29 8.96
N ASN A 134 7.84 0.37 8.12
CA ASN A 134 8.20 1.64 7.48
C ASN A 134 7.18 2.77 7.70
N GLY A 135 6.06 2.50 8.36
CA GLY A 135 4.97 3.46 8.51
C GLY A 135 5.41 4.76 9.18
N VAL A 136 5.03 5.89 8.58
CA VAL A 136 5.29 7.23 9.13
C VAL A 136 4.08 7.67 9.95
N ALA A 137 4.26 7.84 11.26
CA ALA A 137 3.22 8.37 12.12
C ALA A 137 2.96 9.86 11.79
N LEU A 138 1.78 10.16 11.27
CA LEU A 138 1.28 11.52 11.08
C LEU A 138 0.60 12.03 12.36
N HIS A 139 0.04 11.10 13.13
CA HIS A 139 -0.54 11.33 14.45
C HIS A 139 -0.56 10.02 15.25
N GLY A 140 -0.39 10.11 16.57
CA GLY A 140 -0.38 8.94 17.47
C GLY A 140 1.03 8.37 17.70
N PRO A 141 1.12 7.17 18.30
CA PRO A 141 2.40 6.50 18.55
C PRO A 141 3.16 6.15 17.25
N PRO A 142 4.44 5.77 17.33
CA PRO A 142 5.16 5.19 16.19
C PRO A 142 4.42 3.97 15.60
N ALA A 143 4.43 3.82 14.28
CA ALA A 143 3.69 2.73 13.60
C ALA A 143 4.12 1.34 14.09
N ARG A 144 5.43 1.12 14.30
CA ARG A 144 5.99 -0.12 14.87
C ARG A 144 5.45 -0.51 16.25
N ASP A 145 4.90 0.46 17.01
CA ASP A 145 4.32 0.21 18.33
C ASP A 145 2.81 -0.12 18.25
N VAL A 146 2.23 -0.05 17.05
CA VAL A 146 0.79 -0.23 16.79
C VAL A 146 0.51 -1.41 15.86
N PHE A 147 1.26 -1.55 14.77
CA PHE A 147 1.06 -2.60 13.78
C PHE A 147 1.92 -3.83 14.12
N ALA A 148 1.30 -5.01 14.07
CA ALA A 148 2.00 -6.27 14.28
C ALA A 148 2.95 -6.59 13.12
N VAL A 149 4.10 -7.16 13.46
CA VAL A 149 5.04 -7.71 12.48
C VAL A 149 4.47 -9.00 11.91
N PHE A 150 4.51 -9.13 10.59
CA PHE A 150 4.09 -10.33 9.88
C PHE A 150 5.29 -11.24 9.66
N SER A 151 5.13 -12.54 9.92
CA SER A 151 6.17 -13.49 9.55
C SER A 151 6.19 -13.70 8.03
N ARG A 152 7.33 -14.14 7.51
CA ARG A 152 7.44 -14.50 6.09
C ARG A 152 6.46 -15.60 5.72
N GLU A 153 6.35 -16.63 6.55
CA GLU A 153 5.50 -17.79 6.32
C GLU A 153 4.03 -17.38 6.20
N LEU A 154 3.60 -16.39 6.99
CA LEU A 154 2.26 -15.84 6.90
C LEU A 154 2.03 -15.02 5.62
N LEU A 155 3.04 -14.27 5.16
CA LEU A 155 2.93 -13.42 3.97
C LEU A 155 3.19 -14.15 2.65
N SER A 156 3.92 -15.26 2.63
CA SER A 156 4.24 -15.97 1.37
C SER A 156 2.99 -16.33 0.55
N PRO A 157 1.92 -16.92 1.13
CA PRO A 157 0.69 -17.20 0.38
C PRO A 157 -0.01 -15.94 -0.13
N VAL A 158 0.04 -14.85 0.64
CA VAL A 158 -0.54 -13.55 0.30
C VAL A 158 0.19 -12.93 -0.89
N LEU A 159 1.52 -12.97 -0.88
CA LEU A 159 2.38 -12.49 -1.96
C LEU A 159 2.16 -13.32 -3.23
N ALA A 160 2.01 -14.64 -3.11
CA ALA A 160 1.68 -15.50 -4.23
C ALA A 160 0.31 -15.15 -4.84
N GLU A 161 -0.71 -14.92 -4.01
CA GLU A 161 -2.03 -14.48 -4.48
C GLU A 161 -1.95 -13.14 -5.22
N ALA A 162 -1.24 -12.16 -4.66
CA ALA A 162 -1.04 -10.85 -5.29
C ALA A 162 -0.38 -10.96 -6.67
N LEU A 163 0.63 -11.83 -6.81
CA LEU A 163 1.29 -12.09 -8.09
C LEU A 163 0.38 -12.78 -9.10
N ARG A 164 -0.43 -13.76 -8.68
CA ARG A 164 -1.35 -14.47 -9.58
C ARG A 164 -2.49 -13.59 -10.11
N ARG A 165 -2.99 -12.65 -9.31
CA ARG A 165 -3.99 -11.68 -9.77
C ARG A 165 -3.42 -10.72 -10.83
N GLY A 166 -2.11 -10.50 -10.79
CA GLY A 166 -1.40 -9.73 -11.79
C GLY A 166 -1.79 -8.26 -11.79
N GLY A 167 -1.82 -7.68 -12.98
CA GLY A 167 -2.04 -6.25 -13.21
C GLY A 167 -1.41 -5.84 -14.53
N THR A 168 -1.16 -4.55 -14.71
CA THR A 168 -0.35 -4.10 -15.85
C THR A 168 1.08 -4.63 -15.74
N ALA A 169 1.70 -4.92 -16.89
CA ALA A 169 2.95 -5.67 -16.97
C ALA A 169 4.08 -5.07 -16.11
N ALA A 170 4.33 -3.76 -16.20
CA ALA A 170 5.42 -3.12 -15.48
C ALA A 170 5.23 -3.14 -13.95
N PRO A 171 4.07 -2.72 -13.38
CA PRO A 171 3.80 -2.92 -11.96
C PRO A 171 3.90 -4.38 -11.49
N ALA A 172 3.46 -5.35 -12.30
CA ALA A 172 3.57 -6.77 -11.95
C ALA A 172 5.04 -7.21 -11.80
N VAL A 173 5.91 -6.84 -12.75
CA VAL A 173 7.36 -7.11 -12.67
C VAL A 173 7.97 -6.45 -11.44
N LEU A 174 7.67 -5.17 -11.17
CA LEU A 174 8.24 -4.46 -10.03
C LEU A 174 7.73 -5.00 -8.69
N ASN A 175 6.47 -5.43 -8.61
CA ASN A 175 5.95 -6.10 -7.43
C ASN A 175 6.61 -7.49 -7.23
N ALA A 176 6.88 -8.24 -8.30
CA ALA A 176 7.65 -9.48 -8.23
C ALA A 176 9.08 -9.24 -7.73
N CYS A 177 9.73 -8.13 -8.13
CA CYS A 177 11.02 -7.73 -7.57
C CYS A 177 10.92 -7.49 -6.05
N ARG A 178 9.88 -6.77 -5.60
CA ARG A 178 9.65 -6.52 -4.16
C ARG A 178 9.40 -7.80 -3.39
N THR A 179 8.63 -8.73 -3.95
CA THR A 179 8.41 -10.06 -3.38
C THR A 179 9.74 -10.80 -3.20
N LEU A 180 10.59 -10.85 -4.25
CA LEU A 180 11.89 -11.51 -4.15
C LEU A 180 12.80 -10.85 -3.10
N ARG A 181 12.80 -9.53 -2.98
CA ARG A 181 13.56 -8.82 -1.94
C ARG A 181 13.05 -9.16 -0.54
N PHE A 182 11.74 -9.19 -0.33
CA PHE A 182 11.14 -9.59 0.95
C PHE A 182 11.45 -11.06 1.29
N VAL A 183 11.42 -11.95 0.28
CA VAL A 183 11.80 -13.37 0.40
C VAL A 183 13.31 -13.59 0.44
N ALA A 184 14.15 -12.62 0.14
CA ALA A 184 15.57 -12.72 0.43
C ALA A 184 15.82 -12.35 1.89
N ASP A 185 15.44 -11.13 2.26
CA ASP A 185 16.00 -10.47 3.45
C ASP A 185 14.97 -10.13 4.53
N GLY A 186 13.68 -10.38 4.28
CA GLY A 186 12.59 -10.06 5.22
C GLY A 186 12.34 -8.56 5.35
N VAL A 187 12.69 -7.77 4.33
CA VAL A 187 12.59 -6.31 4.34
C VAL A 187 11.68 -5.84 3.20
N TRP A 188 10.74 -4.96 3.50
CA TRP A 188 10.01 -4.24 2.47
C TRP A 188 10.86 -3.17 1.82
N GLU A 189 10.91 -3.20 0.49
CA GLU A 189 11.62 -2.23 -0.32
C GLU A 189 10.67 -1.54 -1.30
N SER A 190 11.03 -0.33 -1.70
CA SER A 190 10.41 0.40 -2.80
C SER A 190 10.46 -0.37 -4.13
N LYS A 191 9.64 0.04 -5.12
CA LYS A 191 9.67 -0.58 -6.45
C LYS A 191 11.02 -0.33 -7.13
N ARG A 192 11.53 0.91 -7.06
CA ARG A 192 12.86 1.25 -7.61
C ARG A 192 13.99 0.55 -6.87
N GLY A 193 13.95 0.51 -5.53
CA GLY A 193 14.97 -0.14 -4.72
C GLY A 193 15.04 -1.64 -4.96
N ALA A 194 13.89 -2.33 -5.04
CA ALA A 194 13.85 -3.76 -5.28
C ALA A 194 14.33 -4.11 -6.69
N ALA A 195 13.97 -3.29 -7.69
CA ALA A 195 14.51 -3.42 -9.04
C ALA A 195 16.02 -3.20 -9.07
N ALA A 196 16.54 -2.17 -8.40
CA ALA A 196 17.99 -1.91 -8.31
C ALA A 196 18.74 -3.07 -7.65
N TRP A 197 18.17 -3.65 -6.59
CA TRP A 197 18.71 -4.84 -5.92
C TRP A 197 18.80 -6.04 -6.87
N MET A 198 17.76 -6.30 -7.69
CA MET A 198 17.80 -7.36 -8.70
C MET A 198 18.83 -7.09 -9.80
N LEU A 199 18.90 -5.85 -10.30
CA LEU A 199 19.84 -5.46 -11.34
C LEU A 199 21.29 -5.61 -10.90
N ALA A 200 21.60 -5.31 -9.63
CA ALA A 200 22.93 -5.51 -9.05
C ALA A 200 23.37 -6.99 -9.03
N ARG A 201 22.40 -7.92 -9.09
CA ARG A 201 22.63 -9.37 -9.14
C ARG A 201 22.68 -9.92 -10.57
N GLY A 202 22.46 -9.07 -11.58
CA GLY A 202 22.44 -9.46 -12.99
C GLY A 202 21.20 -10.26 -13.39
N GLU A 203 20.14 -10.25 -12.58
CA GLU A 203 18.92 -11.04 -12.81
C GLU A 203 17.89 -10.24 -13.62
N GLU A 204 17.29 -10.87 -14.64
CA GLU A 204 16.16 -10.31 -15.43
C GLU A 204 16.39 -8.89 -15.97
N ARG A 205 17.64 -8.53 -16.24
CA ARG A 205 18.07 -7.16 -16.52
C ARG A 205 17.20 -6.43 -17.54
N VAL A 206 16.98 -7.04 -18.70
CA VAL A 206 16.22 -6.43 -19.80
C VAL A 206 14.78 -6.15 -19.36
N LEU A 207 14.14 -7.12 -18.70
CA LEU A 207 12.74 -7.02 -18.27
C LEU A 207 12.57 -5.98 -17.15
N VAL A 208 13.47 -5.97 -16.17
CA VAL A 208 13.43 -5.05 -15.02
C VAL A 208 13.71 -3.62 -15.46
N GLU A 209 14.67 -3.39 -16.36
CA GLU A 209 14.94 -2.07 -16.93
C GLU A 209 13.76 -1.53 -17.75
N ALA A 210 13.12 -2.38 -18.57
CA ALA A 210 11.91 -2.01 -19.30
C ALA A 210 10.76 -1.63 -18.35
N ALA A 211 10.56 -2.40 -17.28
CA ALA A 211 9.56 -2.09 -16.26
C ALA A 211 9.83 -0.74 -15.57
N LEU A 212 11.09 -0.40 -15.31
CA LEU A 212 11.48 0.90 -14.76
C LEU A 212 11.24 2.06 -15.73
N ARG A 213 11.50 1.86 -17.03
CA ARG A 213 11.24 2.87 -18.07
C ARG A 213 9.76 3.16 -18.24
N VAL A 214 8.93 2.12 -18.31
CA VAL A 214 7.45 2.27 -18.28
C VAL A 214 7.01 2.95 -17.01
N ARG A 215 7.57 2.56 -15.85
CA ARG A 215 7.31 3.27 -14.61
C ARG A 215 7.70 4.74 -14.73
N ALA A 216 8.80 5.12 -15.35
CA ALA A 216 9.18 6.53 -15.52
C ALA A 216 8.30 7.31 -16.52
N GLY A 217 7.29 6.67 -17.13
CA GLY A 217 6.37 7.29 -18.08
C GLY A 217 6.79 7.18 -19.54
N GLN A 218 7.79 6.33 -19.84
CA GLN A 218 8.17 6.06 -21.23
C GLN A 218 7.19 5.08 -21.88
N GLU A 219 6.88 5.33 -23.16
CA GLU A 219 6.07 4.42 -23.97
C GLU A 219 6.90 3.21 -24.39
N GLU A 220 6.76 2.11 -23.66
CA GLU A 220 7.44 0.85 -23.91
C GLU A 220 6.48 -0.29 -23.58
N SER A 221 6.52 -1.38 -24.36
CA SER A 221 5.79 -2.60 -24.07
C SER A 221 6.74 -3.66 -23.53
N LEU A 222 6.30 -4.38 -22.50
CA LEU A 222 7.03 -5.53 -21.97
C LEU A 222 6.56 -6.79 -22.72
N ASP A 223 7.48 -7.69 -23.06
CA ASP A 223 7.15 -9.00 -23.63
C ASP A 223 6.28 -9.79 -22.62
N PRO A 224 5.00 -10.07 -22.94
CA PRO A 224 4.11 -10.77 -22.02
C PRO A 224 4.64 -12.14 -21.62
N ALA A 225 5.31 -12.85 -22.53
CA ALA A 225 5.86 -14.18 -22.23
C ALA A 225 7.06 -14.10 -21.28
N ALA A 226 7.87 -13.03 -21.35
CA ALA A 226 8.93 -12.78 -20.39
C ALA A 226 8.37 -12.43 -19.01
N VAL A 227 7.32 -11.60 -18.96
CA VAL A 227 6.62 -11.26 -17.71
C VAL A 227 6.05 -12.52 -17.05
N GLU A 228 5.34 -13.36 -17.80
CA GLU A 228 4.76 -14.61 -17.30
C GLU A 228 5.82 -15.58 -16.78
N ARG A 229 6.90 -15.79 -17.54
CA ARG A 229 8.03 -16.63 -17.09
C ARG A 229 8.65 -16.09 -15.80
N PHE A 230 8.85 -14.79 -15.70
CA PHE A 230 9.42 -14.19 -14.49
C PHE A 230 8.51 -14.38 -13.28
N ILE A 231 7.23 -14.03 -13.39
CA ILE A 231 6.24 -14.20 -12.31
C ILE A 231 6.14 -15.68 -11.90
N GLY A 232 6.10 -16.60 -12.87
CA GLY A 232 6.06 -18.04 -12.61
C GLY A 232 7.26 -18.54 -11.82
N ARG A 233 8.47 -18.02 -12.09
CA ARG A 233 9.67 -18.35 -11.30
C ARG A 233 9.59 -17.81 -9.87
N VAL A 234 9.09 -16.58 -9.68
CA VAL A 234 8.90 -16.01 -8.33
C VAL A 234 7.88 -16.80 -7.53
N LEU A 235 6.77 -17.22 -8.16
CA LEU A 235 5.76 -18.08 -7.52
C LEU A 235 6.35 -19.42 -7.09
N ALA A 236 7.13 -20.08 -7.96
CA ALA A 236 7.78 -21.35 -7.63
C ALA A 236 8.73 -21.23 -6.42
N GLN A 237 9.39 -20.08 -6.25
CA GLN A 237 10.27 -19.83 -5.10
C GLN A 237 9.50 -19.55 -3.80
N LEU A 238 8.31 -18.93 -3.89
CA LEU A 238 7.44 -18.70 -2.72
C LEU A 238 6.80 -19.99 -2.19
N GLU A 239 6.64 -20.98 -3.05
CA GLU A 239 5.92 -22.23 -2.79
C GLU A 239 6.83 -23.43 -2.49
N ALA A 240 8.16 -23.24 -2.59
CA ALA A 240 9.17 -24.25 -2.28
C ALA A 240 9.47 -24.33 -0.78
#